data_AF-A0A4R6R667-F1
#
_entry.id   AF-A0A4R6R667-F1
#
_cell.length_a   1.000
_cell.length_b   1.000
_cell.length_c   1.000
_cell.angle_alpha   90.00
_cell.angle_beta   90.00
_cell.angle_gamma   90.00
#
_symmetry.space_group_name_H-M   'P 1'
#
loop_
_entity.id
_entity.type
_entity.pdbx_description
1 polymer ?
#
loop_
_entity_poly.entity_id
_entity_poly.type
_entity_poly.pdbx_seq_one_letter_code
_entity_poly.pdbx_strand_id
1 'polypeptide(L)'
;MQHLLAQGLALVERNYRVARGPSARGAEVDLIMRDRDGTLVFVEVRQRADTDHGGAAASVTRGKQRRCILGAKFYLQTLSVWPPCRFDVVAIDGEALTWLPAAFDAS
;
A
#
# COMPACT_ATOMS: atom_id res chain seq x y z
N MET A 1 4.00 7.64 9.31
CA MET A 1 2.93 8.60 8.98
C MET A 1 3.50 9.98 8.70
N GLN A 2 4.19 10.63 9.66
CA GLN A 2 4.81 11.94 9.47
C GLN A 2 5.69 12.04 8.22
N HIS A 3 6.47 10.99 7.92
CA HIS A 3 7.29 10.95 6.71
C HIS A 3 6.45 11.12 5.42
N LEU A 4 5.37 10.36 5.23
CA LEU A 4 4.53 10.44 4.03
C LEU A 4 3.79 11.79 3.92
N LEU A 5 3.34 12.33 5.06
CA LEU A 5 2.72 13.65 5.11
C LEU A 5 3.72 14.75 4.70
N ALA A 6 4.97 14.65 5.14
CA ALA A 6 6.03 15.58 4.76
C ALA A 6 6.34 15.53 3.26
N GLN A 7 6.10 14.39 2.61
CA GLN A 7 6.20 14.23 1.15
C GLN A 7 4.99 14.81 0.39
N GLY A 8 4.00 15.36 1.11
CA GLY A 8 2.82 15.97 0.51
C GLY A 8 1.65 15.02 0.27
N LEU A 9 1.73 13.77 0.73
CA LEU A 9 0.59 12.85 0.71
C LEU A 9 -0.39 13.22 1.82
N ALA A 10 -1.67 13.18 1.52
CA ALA A 10 -2.74 13.32 2.51
C ALA A 10 -3.31 11.95 2.88
N LEU A 11 -3.52 11.70 4.18
CA LEU A 11 -4.14 10.47 4.64
C LEU A 11 -5.62 10.44 4.26
N VAL A 12 -6.06 9.35 3.64
CA VAL A 12 -7.47 9.08 3.34
C VAL A 12 -8.02 8.02 4.28
N GLU A 13 -7.34 6.88 4.40
CA GLU A 13 -7.78 5.77 5.25
C GLU A 13 -6.60 4.94 5.76
N ARG A 14 -6.79 4.23 6.88
CA ARG A 14 -5.80 3.32 7.47
C ARG A 14 -6.42 1.95 7.69
N ASN A 15 -5.61 0.91 7.54
CA ASN A 15 -5.98 -0.47 7.81
C ASN A 15 -7.28 -0.88 7.11
N TYR A 16 -7.42 -0.51 5.83
CA TYR A 16 -8.59 -0.87 5.03
C TYR A 16 -8.62 -2.39 4.84
N ARG A 17 -9.73 -3.03 5.20
CA ARG A 17 -9.87 -4.49 5.17
C ARG A 17 -11.17 -4.88 4.50
N VAL A 18 -11.10 -5.88 3.63
CA VAL A 18 -12.28 -6.47 2.98
C VAL A 18 -12.36 -7.95 3.32
N ALA A 19 -13.42 -8.33 4.02
CA ALA A 19 -13.72 -9.72 4.29
C ALA A 19 -14.31 -10.39 3.03
N ARG A 20 -13.92 -11.65 2.78
CA ARG A 20 -14.46 -12.46 1.67
C ARG A 20 -15.20 -13.72 2.13
N GLY A 21 -15.58 -13.75 3.40
CA GLY A 21 -16.23 -14.89 4.04
C GLY A 21 -15.24 -15.85 4.73
N PRO A 22 -15.75 -16.92 5.36
CA PRO A 22 -14.99 -17.76 6.29
C PRO A 22 -13.88 -18.59 5.65
N SER A 23 -13.96 -18.87 4.34
CA SER A 23 -13.00 -19.71 3.62
C SER A 23 -12.01 -18.94 2.73
N ALA A 24 -12.18 -17.61 2.60
CA ALA A 24 -11.37 -16.80 1.70
C ALA A 24 -10.49 -15.81 2.48
N ARG A 25 -9.20 -15.74 2.10
CA ARG A 25 -8.31 -14.69 2.59
C ARG A 25 -8.84 -13.33 2.09
N GLY A 26 -9.13 -12.44 3.04
CA GLY A 26 -9.54 -11.08 2.75
C GLY A 26 -8.46 -10.24 2.06
N ALA A 27 -8.84 -9.03 1.66
CA ALA A 27 -7.91 -8.02 1.18
C ALA A 27 -7.53 -7.06 2.31
N GLU A 28 -6.32 -6.52 2.26
CA GLU A 28 -5.85 -5.52 3.20
C GLU A 28 -5.01 -4.46 2.47
N VAL A 29 -5.14 -3.22 2.90
CA VAL A 29 -4.25 -2.10 2.55
C VAL A 29 -3.93 -1.35 3.84
N ASP A 30 -2.65 -1.21 4.16
CA ASP A 30 -2.24 -0.58 5.41
C ASP A 30 -2.58 0.91 5.43
N LEU A 31 -2.30 1.64 4.35
CA LEU A 31 -2.65 3.05 4.22
C LEU A 31 -3.20 3.36 2.82
N ILE A 32 -4.26 4.14 2.76
CA ILE A 32 -4.75 4.78 1.54
C ILE A 32 -4.47 6.27 1.69
N MET A 33 -3.73 6.81 0.73
CA MET A 33 -3.31 8.20 0.70
C MET A 33 -3.77 8.87 -0.59
N ARG A 34 -3.74 10.19 -0.62
CA ARG A 34 -3.97 11.00 -1.80
C ARG A 34 -2.77 11.89 -2.08
N ASP A 35 -2.26 11.84 -3.30
CA ASP A 35 -1.22 12.73 -3.79
C ASP A 35 -1.82 14.08 -4.23
N ARG A 36 -0.97 15.09 -4.46
CA ARG A 36 -1.37 16.47 -4.75
C ARG A 36 -2.15 16.60 -6.07
N ASP A 37 -1.91 15.70 -7.01
CA ASP A 37 -2.60 15.63 -8.30
C ASP A 37 -3.93 14.85 -8.26
N GLY A 38 -4.32 14.35 -7.08
CA GLY A 38 -5.53 13.56 -6.88
C GLY A 38 -5.34 12.05 -7.03
N THR A 39 -4.14 11.57 -7.36
CA THR A 39 -3.80 10.14 -7.40
C THR A 39 -4.08 9.47 -6.06
N LEU A 40 -4.76 8.32 -6.07
CA LEU A 40 -4.87 7.46 -4.89
C LEU A 40 -3.65 6.56 -4.78
N VAL A 41 -3.04 6.58 -3.60
CA VAL A 41 -1.80 5.85 -3.32
C VAL A 41 -2.10 4.79 -2.27
N PHE A 42 -2.01 3.52 -2.66
CA PHE A 42 -2.20 2.37 -1.79
C PHE A 42 -0.84 1.93 -1.27
N VAL A 43 -0.61 2.08 0.03
CA VAL A 43 0.70 1.87 0.66
C VAL A 43 0.67 0.60 1.50
N GLU A 44 1.63 -0.29 1.27
CA GLU A 44 1.96 -1.40 2.16
C GLU A 44 3.13 -0.98 3.08
N VAL A 45 3.00 -1.23 4.39
CA VAL A 45 4.07 -0.96 5.37
C VAL A 45 4.75 -2.27 5.76
N ARG A 46 6.06 -2.35 5.62
CA ARG A 46 6.85 -3.55 5.87
C ARG A 46 7.94 -3.28 6.90
N GLN A 47 7.90 -3.99 8.02
CA GLN A 47 9.08 -4.15 8.86
C GLN A 47 10.00 -5.21 8.23
N ARG A 48 11.27 -4.87 8.05
CA ARG A 48 12.28 -5.86 7.70
C ARG A 48 12.57 -6.72 8.92
N ALA A 49 12.47 -8.03 8.74
CA ALA A 49 12.75 -9.01 9.80
C ALA A 49 14.22 -9.43 9.81
N ASP A 50 14.89 -9.47 8.64
CA ASP A 50 16.31 -9.82 8.50
C ASP A 50 16.94 -9.15 7.27
N THR A 51 18.25 -8.93 7.32
CA THR A 51 19.09 -8.31 6.28
C THR A 51 19.30 -9.17 5.03
N ASP A 52 18.72 -10.38 4.98
CA ASP A 52 18.97 -11.32 3.90
C ASP A 52 18.11 -11.05 2.64
N HIS A 53 18.81 -10.50 1.65
CA HIS A 53 18.58 -10.59 0.21
C HIS A 53 17.25 -10.08 -0.36
N GLY A 54 17.30 -8.85 -0.90
CA GLY A 54 16.28 -8.25 -1.74
C GLY A 54 15.84 -6.90 -1.18
N GLY A 55 15.97 -5.82 -1.97
CA GLY A 55 15.56 -4.47 -1.57
C GLY A 55 14.12 -4.37 -1.06
N ALA A 56 13.72 -3.23 -0.52
CA ALA A 56 12.39 -3.04 0.07
C ALA A 56 11.23 -3.41 -0.88
N ALA A 57 11.36 -3.24 -2.20
CA ALA A 57 10.39 -3.73 -3.18
C ALA A 57 10.29 -5.28 -3.24
N ALA A 58 11.42 -5.99 -3.12
CA ALA A 58 11.46 -7.45 -3.07
C ALA A 58 10.87 -8.02 -1.76
N SER A 59 10.77 -7.19 -0.71
CA SER A 59 10.14 -7.58 0.57
C SER A 59 8.61 -7.68 0.51
N VAL A 60 7.98 -7.17 -0.57
CA VAL A 60 6.56 -7.34 -0.84
C VAL A 60 6.35 -8.54 -1.74
N THR A 61 6.04 -9.68 -1.13
CA THR A 61 5.79 -10.92 -1.87
C THR A 61 4.60 -10.76 -2.81
N ARG A 62 4.56 -11.55 -3.91
CA ARG A 62 3.40 -11.59 -4.83
C ARG A 62 2.07 -11.81 -4.11
N GLY A 63 2.08 -12.55 -3.01
CA GLY A 63 0.89 -12.76 -2.17
C GLY A 63 0.39 -11.47 -1.49
N LYS A 64 1.30 -10.61 -1.04
CA LYS A 64 0.96 -9.29 -0.48
C LYS A 64 0.49 -8.33 -1.57
N GLN A 65 1.20 -8.26 -2.70
CA GLN A 65 0.79 -7.43 -3.85
C GLN A 65 -0.65 -7.76 -4.26
N ARG A 66 -0.97 -9.06 -4.41
CA ARG A 66 -2.33 -9.51 -4.77
C ARG A 66 -3.39 -9.06 -3.76
N ARG A 67 -3.10 -9.10 -2.45
CA ARG A 67 -4.05 -8.64 -1.42
C ARG A 67 -4.23 -7.13 -1.44
N CYS A 68 -3.15 -6.38 -1.61
CA CYS A 68 -3.18 -4.93 -1.72
C CYS A 68 -3.95 -4.48 -2.98
N ILE A 69 -3.65 -5.04 -4.15
CA ILE A 69 -4.37 -4.80 -5.42
C ILE A 69 -5.86 -5.12 -5.25
N LEU A 70 -6.17 -6.22 -4.56
CA LEU A 70 -7.55 -6.60 -4.32
C LEU A 70 -8.27 -5.60 -3.43
N GLY A 71 -7.61 -5.10 -2.39
CA GLY A 71 -8.15 -4.08 -1.49
C GLY A 71 -8.37 -2.77 -2.24
N ALA A 72 -7.41 -2.35 -3.05
CA ALA A 72 -7.54 -1.19 -3.94
C ALA A 72 -8.74 -1.31 -4.87
N LYS A 73 -8.95 -2.47 -5.51
CA LYS A 73 -10.12 -2.71 -6.37
C LYS A 73 -11.44 -2.51 -5.63
N PHE A 74 -11.57 -3.06 -4.42
CA PHE A 74 -12.78 -2.88 -3.62
C PHE A 74 -12.96 -1.43 -3.17
N TYR A 75 -11.88 -0.76 -2.77
CA TYR A 75 -11.94 0.64 -2.40
C TYR A 75 -12.41 1.51 -3.56
N LEU A 76 -11.85 1.33 -4.76
CA LEU A 76 -12.23 2.07 -5.97
C LEU A 76 -13.69 1.86 -6.36
N GLN A 77 -14.26 0.68 -6.12
CA GLN A 77 -15.69 0.41 -6.35
C GLN A 77 -16.61 1.26 -5.46
N THR A 78 -16.10 1.85 -4.37
CA THR A 78 -16.89 2.77 -3.52
C THR A 78 -16.92 4.21 -4.06
N LEU A 79 -16.11 4.52 -5.09
CA LEU A 79 -15.98 5.85 -5.66
C LEU A 79 -16.79 5.99 -6.94
N SER A 80 -17.34 7.18 -7.17
CA SER A 80 -18.07 7.50 -8.40
C SER A 80 -17.16 7.66 -9.63
N VAL A 81 -15.92 8.08 -9.42
CA VAL A 81 -14.90 8.26 -10.47
C VAL A 81 -13.60 7.63 -9.98
N TRP A 82 -12.93 6.89 -10.87
CA TRP A 82 -11.66 6.24 -10.56
C TRP A 82 -10.49 7.19 -10.89
N PRO A 83 -9.74 7.67 -9.88
CA PRO A 83 -8.55 8.47 -10.13
C PRO A 83 -7.39 7.57 -10.58
N PRO A 84 -6.28 8.18 -11.05
CA PRO A 84 -5.01 7.46 -11.16
C PRO A 84 -4.66 6.78 -9.84
N CYS A 85 -4.02 5.62 -9.94
CA CYS A 85 -3.67 4.79 -8.78
C CYS A 85 -2.18 4.46 -8.80
N ARG A 86 -1.55 4.46 -7.62
CA ARG A 86 -0.16 4.08 -7.42
C ARG A 86 -0.06 3.12 -6.23
N PHE A 87 0.82 2.12 -6.32
CA PHE A 87 1.10 1.23 -5.20
C PHE A 87 2.50 1.52 -4.65
N ASP A 88 2.55 1.95 -3.41
CA ASP A 88 3.78 2.35 -2.74
C ASP A 88 4.13 1.36 -1.63
N VAL A 89 5.40 1.35 -1.25
CA VAL A 89 5.87 0.57 -0.09
C VAL A 89 6.60 1.49 0.85
N VAL A 90 6.31 1.37 2.15
CA VAL A 90 7.15 1.93 3.20
C VAL A 90 7.86 0.78 3.89
N ALA A 91 9.19 0.76 3.77
CA ALA A 91 10.02 -0.17 4.51
C ALA A 91 10.57 0.49 5.77
N ILE A 92 10.50 -0.25 6.88
CA ILE A 92 11.03 0.12 8.19
C ILE A 92 12.13 -0.86 8.53
N ASP A 93 13.34 -0.35 8.74
CA ASP A 93 14.55 -1.10 9.04
C ASP A 93 15.21 -0.46 10.28
N GLY A 94 14.90 -1.01 11.46
CA GLY A 94 15.18 -0.34 12.74
C GLY A 94 14.51 1.03 12.79
N GLU A 95 15.32 2.09 12.91
CA GLU A 95 14.86 3.50 12.90
C GLU A 95 14.75 4.10 11.49
N ALA A 96 15.33 3.44 10.48
CA ALA A 96 15.32 3.93 9.11
C ALA A 96 13.96 3.64 8.45
N LEU A 97 13.33 4.69 7.90
CA LEU A 97 12.11 4.59 7.12
C LEU A 97 12.41 4.98 5.67
N THR A 98 12.18 4.04 4.76
CA THR A 98 12.34 4.25 3.31
C THR A 98 10.98 4.18 2.63
N TRP A 99 10.62 5.22 1.89
CA TRP A 99 9.44 5.21 1.03
C TRP A 99 9.84 4.91 -0.42
N LEU A 100 9.19 3.90 -1.00
CA LEU A 100 9.35 3.47 -2.37
C LEU A 100 8.06 3.78 -3.14
N PRO A 101 8.03 4.86 -3.94
CA PRO A 101 6.88 5.13 -4.81
C PRO A 101 6.82 4.14 -5.96
N ALA A 102 5.61 3.78 -6.41
CA ALA A 102 5.37 2.88 -7.54
C ALA A 102 6.17 1.56 -7.43
N ALA A 103 6.17 0.96 -6.24
CA ALA A 103 6.98 -0.21 -5.92
C ALA A 103 6.53 -1.48 -6.68
N PHE A 104 5.27 -1.52 -7.13
CA PHE A 104 4.74 -2.55 -8.02
C PHE A 104 3.50 -2.04 -8.77
N ASP A 105 3.16 -2.73 -9.86
CA ASP A 105 1.97 -2.45 -10.66
C ASP A 105 0.89 -3.52 -10.46
N ALA A 106 -0.33 -3.21 -10.92
CA ALA A 106 -1.48 -4.11 -10.84
C ALA A 106 -1.57 -5.15 -11.99
N SER A 107 -0.46 -5.43 -12.68
CA SER A 107 -0.37 -6.34 -13.84
C SER A 107 -0.72 -7.79 -13.53
#